data_AF-A0A8T5E555-F1
#
_entry.id   AF-A0A8T5E555-F1
#
_cell.length_a   1.000
_cell.length_b   1.000
_cell.length_c   1.000
_cell.angle_alpha   90.00
_cell.angle_beta   90.00
_cell.angle_gamma   90.00
#
_symmetry.space_group_name_H-M   'P 1'
#
loop_
_entity.id
_entity.type
_entity.pdbx_description
1 polymer ?
#
loop_
_entity_poly.entity_id
_entity_poly.type
_entity_poly.pdbx_seq_one_letter_code
_entity_poly.pdbx_strand_id
1 'polypeptide(L)'
;MEEIQYLDWNNSNQIIKKAYEAGLFVLIIGPKGTGKTSLVRDFAKINNINLESINFSLRTRESHLVGTKTLTDGTVSFDEG
;
A
#
# COMPACT_ATOMS: atom_id res chain seq x y z
N MET A 1 -19.10 -16.85 0.77
CA MET A 1 -17.81 -17.36 0.23
C MET A 1 -16.83 -17.33 1.39
N GLU A 2 -16.26 -18.47 1.77
CA GLU A 2 -15.18 -18.50 2.78
C GLU A 2 -13.99 -17.69 2.25
N GLU A 3 -13.55 -16.74 3.06
CA GLU A 3 -12.37 -15.93 2.76
C GLU A 3 -11.14 -16.81 2.97
N ILE A 4 -10.35 -17.05 1.91
CA ILE A 4 -9.14 -17.87 2.00
C ILE A 4 -8.19 -17.18 2.99
N GLN A 5 -7.94 -17.84 4.13
CA GLN A 5 -7.02 -17.35 5.15
C GLN A 5 -5.58 -17.37 4.60
N TYR A 6 -4.86 -16.26 4.74
CA TYR A 6 -3.44 -16.22 4.42
C TYR A 6 -2.65 -17.08 5.42
N LEU A 7 -1.75 -17.92 4.91
CA LEU A 7 -0.87 -18.74 5.73
C LEU A 7 0.54 -18.12 5.74
N ASP A 8 0.97 -17.65 6.91
CA ASP A 8 2.30 -17.09 7.12
C ASP A 8 3.34 -18.21 7.36
N TRP A 9 3.95 -18.69 6.27
CA TRP A 9 4.89 -19.81 6.28
C TRP A 9 6.23 -19.52 6.98
N ASN A 10 6.64 -18.26 7.06
CA ASN A 10 7.98 -17.87 7.49
C ASN A 10 7.95 -16.78 8.57
N ASN A 11 6.81 -16.63 9.26
CA ASN A 11 6.63 -15.66 10.34
C ASN A 11 6.92 -14.21 9.90
N SER A 12 6.60 -13.89 8.64
CA SER A 12 6.78 -12.57 8.06
C SER A 12 5.96 -11.50 8.78
N ASN A 13 4.77 -11.85 9.27
CA ASN A 13 3.91 -10.91 10.00
C ASN A 13 4.63 -10.36 11.24
N GLN A 14 5.37 -11.19 11.98
CA GLN A 14 6.11 -10.73 13.16
C GLN A 14 7.24 -9.76 12.79
N ILE A 15 7.94 -10.01 11.68
CA ILE A 15 9.04 -9.15 11.20
C ILE A 15 8.48 -7.78 10.78
N ILE A 16 7.41 -7.77 9.98
CA ILE A 16 6.75 -6.54 9.55
C ILE A 16 6.21 -5.78 10.75
N LYS A 17 5.63 -6.47 11.74
CA LYS A 17 5.12 -5.84 12.97
C LYS A 17 6.19 -5.05 13.71
N LYS A 18 7.38 -5.64 13.90
CA LYS A 18 8.51 -4.94 14.56
C LYS A 18 8.94 -3.70 13.79
N ALA A 19 8.99 -3.77 12.46
CA ALA A 19 9.34 -2.60 11.63
C ALA A 19 8.26 -1.51 11.69
N TYR A 20 6.99 -1.90 11.66
CA TYR A 20 5.85 -0.99 11.80
C TYR A 20 5.85 -0.28 13.16
N GLU A 21 6.03 -1.01 14.26
CA GLU A 21 6.14 -0.44 15.61
C GLU A 21 7.34 0.50 15.76
N ALA A 22 8.42 0.26 15.00
CA ALA A 22 9.59 1.13 14.95
C ALA A 22 9.44 2.32 13.99
N GLY A 23 8.34 2.45 13.25
CA GLY A 23 8.13 3.50 12.26
C GLY A 23 9.07 3.41 11.04
N LEU A 24 9.54 2.20 10.70
CA LEU A 24 10.46 1.97 9.59
C LEU A 24 9.72 1.62 8.29
N PHE A 25 10.27 2.09 7.17
CA PHE A 25 9.80 1.65 5.84
C PHE A 25 10.23 0.20 5.57
N VAL A 26 9.31 -0.57 4.97
CA VAL A 26 9.52 -1.99 4.64
C VAL A 26 9.41 -2.20 3.13
N LEU A 27 10.36 -2.92 2.55
CA LEU A 27 10.35 -3.36 1.16
C LEU A 27 10.24 -4.89 1.11
N ILE A 28 9.17 -5.42 0.50
CA ILE A 28 8.94 -6.86 0.36
C ILE A 28 9.25 -7.28 -1.09
N ILE A 29 10.27 -8.11 -1.28
CA ILE A 29 10.73 -8.58 -2.60
C ILE A 29 10.54 -10.09 -2.78
N GLY A 30 10.43 -10.53 -4.03
CA GLY A 30 10.34 -11.95 -4.38
C GLY A 30 9.58 -12.20 -5.69
N PRO A 31 9.60 -13.44 -6.23
CA PRO A 31 8.96 -13.80 -7.50
C PRO A 31 7.45 -13.48 -7.57
N LYS A 32 6.89 -13.36 -8.78
CA LYS A 32 5.44 -13.19 -8.94
C LYS A 32 4.70 -14.40 -8.34
N GLY A 33 3.55 -14.15 -7.70
CA GLY A 33 2.71 -15.22 -7.15
C GLY A 33 3.11 -15.74 -5.77
N THR A 34 4.17 -15.21 -5.13
CA THR A 34 4.61 -15.65 -3.79
C THR A 34 3.86 -15.01 -2.62
N GLY A 35 2.67 -14.45 -2.85
CA GLY A 35 1.81 -13.93 -1.77
C GLY A 35 2.24 -12.60 -1.15
N LYS A 36 3.19 -11.85 -1.72
CA LYS A 36 3.66 -10.54 -1.17
C LYS A 36 2.53 -9.55 -0.90
N THR A 37 1.64 -9.35 -1.88
CA THR A 37 0.49 -8.44 -1.71
C THR A 37 -0.53 -9.00 -0.71
N SER A 38 -0.69 -10.33 -0.66
CA SER A 38 -1.57 -10.99 0.31
C SER A 38 -1.05 -10.83 1.74
N LEU A 39 0.26 -10.93 1.95
CA LEU A 39 0.92 -10.69 3.24
C LEU A 39 0.63 -9.28 3.77
N VAL A 40 0.75 -8.24 2.93
CA VAL A 40 0.45 -6.85 3.37
C VAL A 40 -1.02 -6.67 3.73
N ARG A 41 -1.94 -7.27 2.97
CA ARG A 41 -3.38 -7.22 3.26
C ARG A 41 -3.74 -7.96 4.54
N ASP A 42 -3.17 -9.14 4.74
CA ASP A 42 -3.34 -9.93 5.97
C ASP A 42 -2.82 -9.18 7.19
N PHE A 43 -1.60 -8.63 7.09
CA PHE A 43 -0.99 -7.80 8.13
C PHE A 43 -1.90 -6.61 8.51
N ALA A 44 -2.41 -5.87 7.53
CA ALA A 44 -3.29 -4.73 7.79
C ALA A 44 -4.61 -5.16 8.44
N LYS A 45 -5.21 -6.26 7.98
CA LYS A 45 -6.46 -6.81 8.52
C LYS A 45 -6.30 -7.23 10.00
N ILE A 46 -5.25 -7.98 10.33
CA ILE A 46 -5.01 -8.49 11.68
C ILE A 46 -4.69 -7.35 12.67
N ASN A 47 -4.07 -6.28 12.19
CA ASN A 47 -3.70 -5.13 13.03
C ASN A 47 -4.72 -3.97 12.96
N ASN A 48 -5.87 -4.16 12.31
CA ASN A 48 -6.93 -3.17 12.13
C ASN A 48 -6.40 -1.83 11.57
N ILE A 49 -5.53 -1.91 10.56
CA ILE A 49 -4.92 -0.76 9.86
C ILE A 49 -5.70 -0.50 8.57
N ASN A 50 -6.07 0.76 8.32
CA ASN A 50 -6.61 1.14 7.01
C ASN A 50 -5.50 1.08 5.95
N LEU A 51 -5.65 0.20 4.97
CA LEU A 51 -4.65 -0.03 3.93
C LEU A 51 -5.04 0.70 2.64
N GLU A 52 -4.32 1.79 2.34
CA GLU A 52 -4.36 2.43 1.04
C GLU A 52 -3.34 1.77 0.09
N SER A 53 -3.78 1.35 -1.09
CA SER A 53 -2.95 0.64 -2.06
C SER A 53 -2.82 1.44 -3.35
N ILE A 54 -1.60 1.88 -3.65
CA ILE A 54 -1.29 2.60 -4.90
C ILE A 54 -0.49 1.69 -5.82
N ASN A 55 -1.02 1.43 -7.01
CA ASN A 55 -0.32 0.66 -8.04
C ASN A 55 0.52 1.59 -8.93
N PHE A 56 1.84 1.43 -8.90
CA PHE A 56 2.74 2.21 -9.74
C PHE A 56 2.87 1.62 -11.15
N SER A 57 3.01 2.52 -12.13
CA SER A 57 3.30 2.21 -13.51
C SER A 57 4.28 3.23 -14.09
N LEU A 58 4.80 2.99 -15.30
CA LEU A 58 5.62 3.97 -16.03
C LEU A 58 4.86 5.28 -16.37
N ARG A 59 3.53 5.31 -16.20
CA ARG A 59 2.70 6.50 -16.39
C ARG A 59 2.40 7.24 -15.08
N THR A 60 2.77 6.68 -13.92
CA THR A 60 2.50 7.32 -12.64
C THR A 60 3.35 8.58 -12.50
N ARG A 61 2.72 9.70 -12.10
CA ARG A 61 3.35 11.01 -11.88
C ARG A 61 3.13 11.44 -10.44
N GLU A 62 3.91 12.40 -9.98
CA GLU A 62 3.82 13.02 -8.66
C GLU A 62 2.44 13.61 -8.42
N SER A 63 1.81 14.18 -9.45
CA SER A 63 0.45 14.73 -9.38
C SER A 63 -0.62 13.70 -9.04
N HIS A 64 -0.39 12.41 -9.32
CA HIS A 64 -1.31 11.33 -8.91
C HIS A 64 -1.11 10.91 -7.44
N LEU A 65 -0.14 11.49 -6.72
CA LEU A 65 0.13 11.19 -5.32
C LEU A 65 -0.14 12.39 -4.41
N VAL A 66 0.13 13.59 -4.92
CA VAL A 66 0.05 14.83 -4.13
C VAL A 66 -0.93 15.85 -4.71
N GLY A 67 -1.54 15.57 -5.87
CA GLY A 67 -2.41 16.50 -6.58
C GLY A 67 -1.67 17.49 -7.49
N THR A 68 -2.42 18.32 -8.20
CA THR A 68 -1.90 19.37 -9.06
C THR A 68 -2.76 20.62 -9.04
N LYS A 69 -2.14 21.78 -9.25
CA LYS A 69 -2.89 23.00 -9.56
C LYS A 69 -3.50 22.88 -10.94
N THR A 70 -4.74 23.30 -11.08
CA THR A 70 -5.47 23.37 -12.35
C THR A 70 -6.21 24.69 -12.48
N LEU A 71 -6.72 24.98 -13.67
CA LEU A 71 -7.57 26.14 -13.94
C LEU A 71 -9.00 25.65 -14.16
N THR A 72 -9.91 26.12 -13.32
CA THR A 72 -11.36 25.87 -13.47
C THR A 72 -12.07 27.20 -13.52
N ASP A 73 -12.82 27.45 -14.59
CA ASP A 73 -13.58 28.69 -14.82
C ASP A 73 -12.75 29.98 -14.66
N GLY A 74 -11.50 29.96 -15.12
CA GLY A 74 -10.59 31.11 -15.05
C GLY A 74 -9.98 31.36 -13.66
N THR A 75 -10.25 30.49 -12.68
CA THR A 75 -9.66 30.54 -11.34
C THR A 75 -8.68 29.39 -11.13
N VAL A 76 -7.61 29.63 -10.38
CA VAL A 76 -6.66 28.58 -10.00
C VAL A 76 -7.30 27.74 -8.89
N SER A 77 -7.45 26.46 -9.13
CA SER A 77 -7.96 25.46 -8.20
C SER A 77 -6.92 24.36 -7.98
N PHE A 78 -7.19 23.46 -7.05
CA PHE A 78 -6.35 22.29 -6.77
C PHE A 78 -7.15 21.02 -7.00
N ASP A 79 -6.58 20.12 -7.80
CA ASP A 79 -7.08 18.77 -8.03
C ASP A 79 -6.30 17.82 -7.14
N GLU A 80 -6.97 17.19 -6.18
CA GLU A 80 -6.37 16.28 -5.21
C GLU A 80 -5.91 14.97 -5.89
N GLY A 81 -4.80 14.42 -5.40
CA GLY A 81 -4.17 13.20 -5.93
C GLY A 81 -4.70 11.91 -5.32
#